data_AF-A0A2E3XP57-F1
#
_entry.id   AF-A0A2E3XP57-F1
#
_cell.length_a   1.000
_cell.length_b   1.000
_cell.length_c   1.000
_cell.angle_alpha   90.00
_cell.angle_beta   90.00
_cell.angle_gamma   90.00
#
_symmetry.space_group_name_H-M   'P 1'
#
loop_
_entity.id
_entity.type
_entity.pdbx_description
1 polymer ?
#
loop_
_entity_poly.entity_id
_entity_poly.type
_entity_poly.pdbx_seq_one_letter_code
_entity_poly.pdbx_strand_id
1 'polypeptide(L)'
;MNELVVINESKEKEIEIFSTPKGLEPILVEIRKQLDEFVPDMTTNKGRNEIRTMAQKVRNTKSYIDGKGKDLVAELKDIPKKIDAERKRVRDTLDKWRDEVRKPLTDWENAEKERVKFYENKLRALEGYLVPNMELPSDLLKTDLSDIENYEITDEWKEFKEKGLELKQKGIDAHTAALEKVIKAEKEREELERLRKAEEERKIKEHEENLKKEAAEKARREAEEKALKEKEEYERKQREHEEQIKRQEKERAEAEKRAEQARLDAIEKEKQLKLQAEREKQEAIEAEKRRQAQEEEKKRKEKEERQANVKHRKKINNEALKCLMKIDGVSESLGKQIIEAVAKNEISNVKIQY
;
A
#
# COMPACT_ATOMS: atom_id res chain seq x y z
N MET A 1 -99.87 -72.70 -65.46
CA MET A 1 -98.91 -71.99 -66.34
C MET A 1 -99.40 -70.57 -66.54
N ASN A 2 -98.69 -69.58 -65.95
CA ASN A 2 -99.13 -68.19 -65.88
C ASN A 2 -98.55 -67.29 -66.99
N GLU A 3 -97.62 -67.80 -67.81
CA GLU A 3 -96.87 -67.08 -68.85
C GLU A 3 -96.94 -67.86 -70.17
N LEU A 4 -96.64 -67.19 -71.30
CA LEU A 4 -96.61 -67.77 -72.65
C LEU A 4 -95.25 -68.39 -72.99
N VAL A 5 -94.16 -67.80 -72.47
CA VAL A 5 -92.79 -68.28 -72.67
C VAL A 5 -91.99 -68.04 -71.39
N VAL A 6 -91.09 -68.97 -71.07
CA VAL A 6 -90.16 -68.89 -69.93
C VAL A 6 -88.74 -68.86 -70.48
N ILE A 7 -87.92 -67.93 -69.99
CA ILE A 7 -86.49 -67.82 -70.34
C ILE A 7 -85.72 -68.62 -69.30
N ASN A 8 -85.32 -69.84 -69.67
CA ASN A 8 -84.54 -70.73 -68.81
C ASN A 8 -83.25 -71.15 -69.53
N GLU A 9 -82.44 -70.15 -69.90
CA GLU A 9 -81.15 -70.32 -70.57
C GLU A 9 -80.01 -70.11 -69.56
N SER A 10 -78.77 -70.46 -69.95
CA SER A 10 -77.59 -70.12 -69.13
C SER A 10 -77.46 -68.61 -68.96
N LYS A 11 -76.84 -68.15 -67.87
CA LYS A 11 -76.62 -66.72 -67.61
C LYS A 11 -75.90 -66.01 -68.76
N GLU A 12 -74.94 -66.67 -69.41
CA GLU A 12 -74.23 -66.13 -70.58
C GLU A 12 -75.18 -65.85 -71.75
N LYS A 13 -76.09 -66.79 -72.03
CA LYS A 13 -77.11 -66.61 -73.06
C LYS A 13 -78.17 -65.58 -72.65
N GLU A 14 -78.54 -65.50 -71.38
CA GLU A 14 -79.42 -64.44 -70.89
C GLU A 14 -78.77 -63.06 -71.15
N ILE A 15 -77.49 -62.89 -70.82
CA ILE A 15 -76.73 -61.66 -71.14
C ILE A 15 -76.74 -61.37 -72.64
N GLU A 16 -76.44 -62.36 -73.47
CA GLU A 16 -76.43 -62.22 -74.93
C GLU A 16 -77.80 -61.78 -75.47
N ILE A 17 -78.89 -62.44 -75.04
CA ILE A 17 -80.27 -62.15 -75.46
C ILE A 17 -80.68 -60.73 -75.05
N PHE A 18 -80.38 -60.30 -73.82
CA PHE A 18 -80.77 -58.97 -73.32
C PHE A 18 -79.86 -57.83 -73.80
N SER A 19 -78.62 -58.12 -74.23
CA SER A 19 -77.66 -57.12 -74.73
C SER A 19 -77.65 -56.97 -76.25
N THR A 20 -78.15 -57.96 -77.00
CA THR A 20 -78.24 -57.92 -78.46
C THR A 20 -79.41 -57.04 -78.91
N PRO A 21 -79.20 -56.12 -79.89
CA PRO A 21 -80.31 -55.40 -80.50
C PRO A 21 -81.36 -56.36 -81.05
N LYS A 22 -82.60 -56.27 -80.55
CA LYS A 22 -83.70 -57.20 -80.85
C LYS A 22 -83.43 -58.67 -80.46
N GLY A 23 -82.60 -58.94 -79.46
CA GLY A 23 -82.31 -60.32 -79.03
C GLY A 23 -83.53 -61.08 -78.47
N LEU A 24 -84.55 -60.38 -77.98
CA LEU A 24 -85.83 -60.97 -77.55
C LEU A 24 -86.83 -61.19 -78.71
N GLU A 25 -86.52 -60.77 -79.94
CA GLU A 25 -87.41 -60.90 -81.09
C GLU A 25 -87.88 -62.34 -81.35
N PRO A 26 -87.04 -63.39 -81.25
CA PRO A 26 -87.52 -64.77 -81.41
C PRO A 26 -88.61 -65.15 -80.40
N ILE A 27 -88.52 -64.65 -79.17
CA ILE A 27 -89.55 -64.86 -78.13
C ILE A 27 -90.83 -64.11 -78.50
N LEU A 28 -90.71 -62.88 -79.01
CA LEU A 28 -91.88 -62.10 -79.46
C LEU A 28 -92.57 -62.76 -80.65
N VAL A 29 -91.82 -63.33 -81.60
CA VAL A 29 -92.36 -64.08 -82.73
C VAL A 29 -93.13 -65.32 -82.26
N GLU A 30 -92.59 -66.08 -81.31
CA GLU A 30 -93.27 -67.25 -80.74
C GLU A 30 -94.54 -66.86 -79.99
N ILE A 31 -94.49 -65.81 -79.15
CA ILE A 31 -95.68 -65.26 -78.49
C ILE A 31 -96.72 -64.84 -79.53
N ARG A 32 -96.29 -64.17 -80.62
CA ARG A 32 -97.20 -63.71 -81.67
C ARG A 32 -97.87 -64.87 -82.38
N LYS A 33 -97.12 -65.92 -82.71
CA LYS A 33 -97.65 -67.15 -83.31
C LYS A 33 -98.73 -67.78 -82.42
N GLN A 34 -98.48 -67.91 -81.13
CA GLN A 34 -99.48 -68.44 -80.18
C GLN A 34 -100.74 -67.57 -80.10
N LEU A 35 -100.61 -66.25 -80.26
CA LEU A 35 -101.75 -65.33 -80.30
C LEU A 35 -102.52 -65.40 -81.62
N ASP A 36 -101.84 -65.58 -82.75
CA ASP A 36 -102.47 -65.68 -84.07
C ASP A 36 -103.22 -67.01 -84.24
N GLU A 37 -102.73 -68.11 -83.66
CA GLU A 37 -103.40 -69.41 -83.62
C GLU A 37 -104.58 -69.45 -82.63
N PHE A 38 -104.69 -68.48 -81.73
CA PHE A 38 -105.75 -68.40 -80.74
C PHE A 38 -107.04 -67.81 -81.34
N VAL A 39 -107.99 -68.67 -81.70
CA VAL A 39 -109.30 -68.28 -82.28
C VAL A 39 -110.44 -68.53 -81.27
N PRO A 40 -110.79 -67.55 -80.42
CA PRO A 40 -111.84 -67.68 -79.42
C PRO A 40 -113.25 -67.44 -79.98
N ASP A 41 -114.24 -68.11 -79.41
CA ASP A 41 -115.66 -67.89 -79.73
C ASP A 41 -116.26 -66.74 -78.89
N MET A 42 -116.54 -65.62 -79.54
CA MET A 42 -117.11 -64.42 -78.92
C MET A 42 -118.59 -64.55 -78.53
N THR A 43 -119.29 -65.56 -79.05
CA THR A 43 -120.71 -65.76 -78.76
C THR A 43 -120.95 -66.44 -77.40
N THR A 44 -119.91 -66.99 -76.78
CA THR A 44 -119.99 -67.70 -75.50
C THR A 44 -119.32 -66.95 -74.35
N ASN A 45 -119.81 -67.16 -73.12
CA ASN A 45 -119.13 -66.70 -71.91
C ASN A 45 -117.74 -67.33 -71.76
N LYS A 46 -117.59 -68.58 -72.21
CA LYS A 46 -116.33 -69.32 -72.14
C LYS A 46 -115.25 -68.69 -73.03
N GLY A 47 -115.54 -68.41 -74.30
CA GLY A 47 -114.55 -67.79 -75.20
C GLY A 47 -114.18 -66.37 -74.78
N ARG A 48 -115.12 -65.57 -74.25
CA ARG A 48 -114.81 -64.27 -73.63
C ARG A 48 -113.89 -64.38 -72.41
N ASN A 49 -114.03 -65.44 -71.61
CA ASN A 49 -113.13 -65.70 -70.48
C ASN A 49 -111.75 -66.17 -70.93
N GLU A 50 -111.66 -67.01 -71.97
CA GLU A 50 -110.39 -67.45 -72.56
C GLU A 50 -109.56 -66.27 -73.07
N ILE A 51 -110.20 -65.27 -73.69
CA ILE A 51 -109.54 -64.00 -74.09
C ILE A 51 -108.93 -63.28 -72.89
N ARG A 52 -109.69 -63.14 -71.79
CA ARG A 52 -109.18 -62.49 -70.56
C ARG A 52 -107.99 -63.24 -69.98
N THR A 53 -108.04 -64.57 -69.98
CA THR A 53 -106.92 -65.40 -69.54
C THR A 53 -105.70 -65.24 -70.46
N MET A 54 -105.89 -65.21 -71.77
CA MET A 54 -104.81 -64.98 -72.74
C MET A 54 -104.15 -63.61 -72.54
N ALA A 55 -104.96 -62.55 -72.40
CA ALA A 55 -104.47 -61.21 -72.09
C ALA A 55 -103.68 -61.16 -70.77
N GLN A 56 -104.14 -61.87 -69.74
CA GLN A 56 -103.40 -61.97 -68.48
C GLN A 56 -102.07 -62.71 -68.63
N LYS A 57 -101.99 -63.76 -69.44
CA LYS A 57 -100.73 -64.46 -69.75
C LYS A 57 -99.74 -63.55 -70.47
N VAL A 58 -100.19 -62.74 -71.43
CA VAL A 58 -99.34 -61.71 -72.09
C VAL A 58 -98.80 -60.72 -71.06
N ARG A 59 -99.68 -60.20 -70.18
CA ARG A 59 -99.29 -59.28 -69.11
C ARG A 59 -98.24 -59.90 -68.17
N ASN A 60 -98.42 -61.15 -67.76
CA ASN A 60 -97.47 -61.84 -66.89
C ASN A 60 -96.14 -62.08 -67.59
N THR A 61 -96.16 -62.50 -68.86
CA THR A 61 -94.95 -62.73 -69.67
C THR A 61 -94.14 -61.44 -69.84
N LYS A 62 -94.81 -60.29 -70.05
CA LYS A 62 -94.16 -58.98 -70.05
C LYS A 62 -93.43 -58.71 -68.73
N SER A 63 -94.13 -58.85 -67.60
CA SER A 63 -93.56 -58.60 -66.27
C SER A 63 -92.39 -59.54 -65.97
N TYR A 64 -92.49 -60.80 -66.40
CA TYR A 64 -91.43 -61.80 -66.25
C TYR A 64 -90.16 -61.41 -67.02
N ILE A 65 -90.27 -61.03 -68.30
CA ILE A 65 -89.13 -60.60 -69.12
C ILE A 65 -88.49 -59.32 -68.56
N ASP A 66 -89.29 -58.33 -68.14
CA ASP A 66 -88.79 -57.09 -67.50
C ASP A 66 -88.08 -57.38 -66.17
N GLY A 67 -88.66 -58.25 -65.33
CA GLY A 67 -88.05 -58.69 -64.06
C GLY A 67 -86.70 -59.37 -64.28
N LYS A 68 -86.63 -60.32 -65.22
CA LYS A 68 -85.38 -61.00 -65.60
C LYS A 68 -84.30 -60.03 -66.06
N GLY A 69 -84.64 -59.06 -66.91
CA GLY A 69 -83.70 -58.04 -67.36
C GLY A 69 -83.21 -57.14 -66.21
N LYS A 70 -84.09 -56.76 -65.27
CA LYS A 70 -83.73 -55.98 -64.08
C LYS A 70 -82.80 -56.74 -63.15
N ASP A 71 -83.12 -58.00 -62.85
CA ASP A 71 -82.30 -58.87 -62.00
C ASP A 71 -80.90 -59.05 -62.62
N LEU A 72 -80.85 -59.29 -63.92
CA LEU A 72 -79.58 -59.43 -64.65
C LEU A 72 -78.72 -58.15 -64.59
N VAL A 73 -79.33 -56.98 -64.80
CA VAL A 73 -78.62 -55.69 -64.67
C VAL A 73 -78.13 -55.46 -63.24
N ALA A 74 -78.92 -55.83 -62.23
CA ALA A 74 -78.53 -55.71 -60.83
C ALA A 74 -77.31 -56.59 -60.51
N GLU A 75 -77.32 -57.85 -60.94
CA GLU A 75 -76.19 -58.77 -60.78
C GLU A 75 -74.94 -58.24 -61.51
N LEU A 76 -75.07 -57.80 -62.77
CA LEU A 76 -73.95 -57.29 -63.56
C LEU A 76 -73.34 -56.02 -62.95
N LYS A 77 -74.15 -55.13 -62.38
CA LYS A 77 -73.66 -53.91 -61.70
C LYS A 77 -73.00 -54.21 -60.35
N ASP A 78 -73.27 -55.36 -59.75
CA ASP A 78 -72.66 -55.78 -58.49
C ASP A 78 -71.24 -56.36 -58.70
N ILE A 79 -70.96 -56.94 -59.88
CA ILE A 79 -69.65 -57.52 -60.22
C ILE A 79 -68.50 -56.49 -60.08
N PRO A 80 -68.56 -55.27 -60.67
CA PRO A 80 -67.50 -54.27 -60.48
C PRO A 80 -67.26 -53.90 -59.01
N LYS A 81 -68.33 -53.77 -58.22
CA LYS A 81 -68.22 -53.45 -56.79
C LYS A 81 -67.45 -54.54 -56.03
N LYS A 82 -67.76 -55.81 -56.30
CA LYS A 82 -67.05 -56.96 -55.71
C LYS A 82 -65.59 -57.02 -56.15
N ILE A 83 -65.31 -56.76 -57.43
CA ILE A 83 -63.94 -56.72 -57.96
C ILE A 83 -63.13 -55.63 -57.25
N ASP A 84 -63.67 -54.41 -57.13
CA ASP A 84 -62.94 -53.31 -56.48
C ASP A 84 -62.73 -53.55 -54.98
N ALA A 85 -63.72 -54.12 -54.29
CA ALA A 85 -63.59 -54.51 -52.89
C ALA A 85 -62.48 -55.57 -52.70
N GLU A 86 -62.46 -56.59 -53.56
CA GLU A 86 -61.45 -57.65 -53.48
C GLU A 86 -60.06 -57.13 -53.85
N ARG A 87 -59.94 -56.29 -54.88
CA ARG A 87 -58.68 -55.63 -55.25
C ARG A 87 -58.14 -54.78 -54.10
N LYS A 88 -59.01 -54.05 -53.40
CA LYS A 88 -58.63 -53.28 -52.21
C LYS A 88 -58.17 -54.21 -51.09
N ARG A 89 -58.95 -55.25 -50.76
CA ARG A 89 -58.62 -56.24 -49.72
C ARG A 89 -57.24 -56.85 -49.95
N VAL A 90 -56.96 -57.27 -51.18
CA VAL A 90 -55.67 -57.86 -51.57
C VAL A 90 -54.55 -56.83 -51.42
N ARG A 91 -54.72 -55.60 -51.90
CA ARG A 91 -53.72 -54.53 -51.75
C ARG A 91 -53.39 -54.28 -50.28
N ASP A 92 -54.41 -54.02 -49.47
CA ASP A 92 -54.25 -53.71 -48.04
C ASP A 92 -53.59 -54.88 -47.28
N THR A 93 -53.92 -56.13 -47.67
CA THR A 93 -53.30 -57.35 -47.10
C THR A 93 -51.82 -57.47 -47.49
N LEU A 94 -51.48 -57.23 -48.76
CA LEU A 94 -50.09 -57.28 -49.25
C LEU A 94 -49.23 -56.17 -48.63
N ASP A 95 -49.78 -54.97 -48.45
CA ASP A 95 -49.10 -53.89 -47.74
C ASP A 95 -48.79 -54.29 -46.28
N LYS A 96 -49.77 -54.86 -45.58
CA LYS A 96 -49.57 -55.38 -44.21
C LYS A 96 -48.48 -56.45 -44.15
N TRP A 97 -48.51 -57.43 -45.06
CA TRP A 97 -47.49 -58.49 -45.09
C TRP A 97 -46.11 -57.96 -45.45
N ARG A 98 -46.01 -56.97 -46.35
CA ARG A 98 -44.74 -56.28 -46.63
C ARG A 98 -44.18 -55.67 -45.35
N ASP A 99 -45.01 -54.97 -44.58
CA ASP A 99 -44.59 -54.31 -43.35
C ASP A 99 -44.20 -55.33 -42.27
N GLU A 100 -44.94 -56.43 -42.12
CA GLU A 100 -44.60 -57.55 -41.23
C GLU A 100 -43.25 -58.19 -41.60
N VAL A 101 -43.00 -58.44 -42.89
CA VAL A 101 -41.73 -58.99 -43.38
C VAL A 101 -40.58 -58.00 -43.17
N ARG A 102 -40.82 -56.69 -43.31
CA ARG A 102 -39.80 -55.66 -43.12
C ARG A 102 -39.51 -55.35 -41.65
N LYS A 103 -40.47 -55.62 -40.75
CA LYS A 103 -40.39 -55.25 -39.32
C LYS A 103 -39.12 -55.74 -38.61
N PRO A 104 -38.69 -57.01 -38.71
CA PRO A 104 -37.48 -57.46 -38.02
C PRO A 104 -36.21 -56.70 -38.45
N LEU A 105 -36.11 -56.35 -39.74
CA LEU A 105 -34.98 -55.55 -40.23
C LEU A 105 -35.05 -54.11 -39.71
N THR A 106 -36.24 -53.52 -39.65
CA THR A 106 -36.43 -52.16 -39.10
C THR A 106 -36.08 -52.12 -37.62
N ASP A 107 -36.53 -53.11 -36.86
CA ASP A 107 -36.24 -53.22 -35.42
C ASP A 107 -34.72 -53.39 -35.19
N TRP A 108 -34.05 -54.21 -36.00
CA TRP A 108 -32.59 -54.36 -35.95
C TRP A 108 -31.85 -53.09 -36.34
N GLU A 109 -32.22 -52.42 -37.44
CA GLU A 109 -31.60 -51.16 -37.88
C GLU A 109 -31.69 -50.07 -36.80
N ASN A 110 -32.83 -49.98 -36.11
CA ASN A 110 -33.03 -49.04 -35.00
C ASN A 110 -32.16 -49.40 -33.80
N ALA A 111 -32.18 -50.67 -33.37
CA ALA A 111 -31.37 -51.15 -32.25
C ALA A 111 -29.87 -50.98 -32.53
N GLU A 112 -29.43 -51.23 -33.76
CA GLU A 112 -28.05 -51.08 -34.17
C GLU A 112 -27.61 -49.61 -34.19
N LYS A 113 -28.47 -48.72 -34.69
CA LYS A 113 -28.23 -47.26 -34.63
C LYS A 113 -28.09 -46.76 -33.20
N GLU A 114 -28.94 -47.25 -32.29
CA GLU A 114 -28.85 -46.94 -30.86
C GLU A 114 -27.57 -47.49 -30.23
N ARG A 115 -27.20 -48.74 -30.56
CA ARG A 115 -25.95 -49.38 -30.11
C ARG A 115 -24.73 -48.57 -30.53
N VAL A 116 -24.64 -48.19 -31.81
CA VAL A 116 -23.54 -47.39 -32.36
C VAL A 116 -23.46 -46.06 -31.63
N LYS A 117 -24.57 -45.32 -31.53
CA LYS A 117 -24.60 -44.02 -30.83
C LYS A 117 -24.21 -44.13 -29.36
N PHE A 118 -24.62 -45.21 -28.68
CA PHE A 118 -24.27 -45.48 -27.30
C PHE A 118 -22.75 -45.62 -27.11
N TYR A 119 -22.10 -46.43 -27.95
CA TYR A 119 -20.65 -46.62 -27.87
C TYR A 119 -19.85 -45.41 -28.36
N GLU A 120 -20.33 -44.67 -29.37
CA GLU A 120 -19.73 -43.40 -29.76
C GLU A 120 -19.73 -42.38 -28.62
N ASN A 121 -20.81 -42.29 -27.84
CA ASN A 121 -20.86 -41.43 -26.66
C ASN A 121 -19.91 -41.89 -25.55
N LYS A 122 -19.77 -43.20 -25.34
CA LYS A 122 -18.78 -43.75 -24.39
C LYS A 122 -17.35 -43.45 -24.83
N LEU A 123 -17.03 -43.56 -26.12
CA LEU A 123 -15.75 -43.16 -26.67
C LEU A 123 -15.50 -41.66 -26.47
N ARG A 124 -16.50 -40.81 -26.71
CA ARG A 124 -16.39 -39.37 -26.44
C ARG A 124 -16.13 -39.06 -24.96
N ALA A 125 -16.74 -39.83 -24.05
CA ALA A 125 -16.45 -39.70 -22.62
C ALA A 125 -14.99 -40.04 -22.31
N LEU A 126 -14.45 -41.10 -22.91
CA LEU A 126 -13.02 -41.45 -22.80
C LEU A 126 -12.11 -40.38 -23.42
N GLU A 127 -12.49 -39.80 -24.57
CA GLU A 127 -11.76 -38.69 -25.21
C GLU A 127 -11.67 -37.46 -24.28
N GLY A 128 -12.66 -37.24 -23.42
CA GLY A 128 -12.65 -36.18 -22.42
C GLY A 128 -11.51 -36.29 -21.41
N TYR A 129 -11.03 -37.51 -21.12
CA TYR A 129 -9.91 -37.77 -20.21
C TYR A 129 -8.54 -37.65 -20.88
N LEU A 130 -8.45 -37.30 -22.17
CA LEU A 130 -7.16 -37.12 -22.82
C LEU A 130 -6.44 -35.84 -22.38
N VAL A 131 -7.18 -34.88 -21.79
CA VAL A 131 -6.65 -33.59 -21.35
C VAL A 131 -6.97 -33.40 -19.86
N PRO A 132 -6.11 -33.88 -18.94
CA PRO A 132 -6.29 -33.70 -17.51
C PRO A 132 -6.27 -32.22 -17.11
N ASN A 133 -7.14 -31.84 -16.19
CA ASN A 133 -7.14 -30.49 -15.64
C ASN A 133 -6.06 -30.32 -14.55
N MET A 134 -4.89 -29.81 -14.95
CA MET A 134 -3.75 -29.61 -14.04
C MET A 134 -3.94 -28.49 -12.99
N GLU A 135 -5.06 -27.76 -13.04
CA GLU A 135 -5.42 -26.81 -11.98
C GLU A 135 -6.05 -27.50 -10.76
N LEU A 136 -6.48 -28.77 -10.90
CA LEU A 136 -7.03 -29.55 -9.80
C LEU A 136 -5.93 -30.01 -8.84
N PRO A 137 -6.22 -30.12 -7.53
CA PRO A 137 -5.34 -30.76 -6.56
C PRO A 137 -5.04 -32.23 -6.91
N SER A 138 -3.89 -32.72 -6.44
CA SER A 138 -3.44 -34.09 -6.76
C SER A 138 -4.44 -35.18 -6.35
N ASP A 139 -5.23 -34.97 -5.30
CA ASP A 139 -6.24 -35.95 -4.85
C ASP A 139 -7.43 -36.09 -5.81
N LEU A 140 -7.85 -35.00 -6.46
CA LEU A 140 -8.89 -35.07 -7.49
C LEU A 140 -8.37 -35.73 -8.76
N LEU A 141 -7.14 -35.42 -9.18
CA LEU A 141 -6.50 -36.10 -10.32
C LEU A 141 -6.29 -37.60 -10.08
N LYS A 142 -6.05 -38.04 -8.83
CA LYS A 142 -6.03 -39.47 -8.47
C LYS A 142 -7.41 -40.12 -8.61
N THR A 143 -8.46 -39.37 -8.31
CA THR A 143 -9.84 -39.85 -8.45
C THR A 143 -10.17 -40.03 -9.92
N ASP A 144 -9.87 -39.03 -10.75
CA ASP A 144 -10.03 -39.12 -12.21
C ASP A 144 -9.24 -40.30 -12.79
N LEU A 145 -7.98 -40.47 -12.37
CA LEU A 145 -7.16 -41.60 -12.80
C LEU A 145 -7.80 -42.96 -12.44
N SER A 146 -8.27 -43.10 -11.20
CA SER A 146 -8.98 -44.30 -10.74
C SER A 146 -10.26 -44.54 -11.55
N ASP A 147 -11.02 -43.50 -11.89
CA ASP A 147 -12.24 -43.63 -12.69
C ASP A 147 -11.92 -44.13 -14.11
N ILE A 148 -10.83 -43.65 -14.72
CA ILE A 148 -10.36 -44.13 -16.03
C ILE A 148 -9.89 -45.58 -15.93
N GLU A 149 -9.08 -45.92 -14.92
CA GLU A 149 -8.55 -47.27 -14.70
C GLU A 149 -9.67 -48.29 -14.48
N ASN A 150 -10.70 -47.92 -13.74
CA ASN A 150 -11.85 -48.78 -13.46
C ASN A 150 -12.92 -48.74 -14.56
N TYR A 151 -12.74 -47.94 -15.62
CA TYR A 151 -13.71 -47.86 -16.71
C TYR A 151 -13.78 -49.19 -17.48
N GLU A 152 -14.91 -49.88 -17.40
CA GLU A 152 -15.09 -51.21 -18.00
C GLU A 152 -15.31 -51.15 -19.52
N ILE A 153 -14.44 -51.86 -20.25
CA ILE A 153 -14.53 -52.03 -21.70
C ILE A 153 -14.59 -53.53 -21.99
N THR A 154 -15.81 -54.03 -22.13
CA THR A 154 -16.13 -55.45 -22.33
C THR A 154 -16.17 -55.83 -23.82
N ASP A 155 -16.32 -57.12 -24.12
CA ASP A 155 -16.50 -57.63 -25.49
C ASP A 155 -17.78 -57.11 -26.17
N GLU A 156 -18.74 -56.59 -25.41
CA GLU A 156 -19.99 -56.04 -25.93
C GLU A 156 -19.78 -54.78 -26.78
N TRP A 157 -18.63 -54.10 -26.61
CA TRP A 157 -18.23 -52.94 -27.40
C TRP A 157 -17.90 -53.30 -28.85
N LYS A 158 -17.66 -54.58 -29.15
CA LYS A 158 -17.40 -55.10 -30.50
C LYS A 158 -16.34 -54.26 -31.24
N GLU A 159 -16.71 -53.60 -32.35
CA GLU A 159 -15.82 -52.78 -33.18
C GLU A 159 -15.27 -51.55 -32.46
N PHE A 160 -15.91 -51.10 -31.38
CA PHE A 160 -15.47 -49.94 -30.59
C PHE A 160 -14.49 -50.33 -29.47
N LYS A 161 -14.31 -51.63 -29.19
CA LYS A 161 -13.50 -52.11 -28.06
C LYS A 161 -12.04 -51.65 -28.17
N GLU A 162 -11.43 -51.86 -29.34
CA GLU A 162 -10.02 -51.54 -29.57
C GLU A 162 -9.76 -50.04 -29.38
N LYS A 163 -10.55 -49.19 -30.04
CA LYS A 163 -10.46 -47.73 -29.89
C LYS A 163 -10.72 -47.29 -28.45
N GLY A 164 -11.68 -47.93 -27.75
CA GLY A 164 -11.96 -47.64 -26.34
C GLY A 164 -10.77 -47.95 -25.44
N LEU A 165 -10.14 -49.12 -25.61
CA LEU A 165 -8.95 -49.51 -24.85
C LEU A 165 -7.77 -48.56 -25.12
N GLU A 166 -7.57 -48.17 -26.37
CA GLU A 166 -6.54 -47.20 -26.75
C GLU A 166 -6.76 -45.83 -26.06
N LEU A 167 -8.00 -45.31 -26.11
CA LEU A 167 -8.34 -44.04 -25.46
C LEU A 167 -8.20 -44.13 -23.94
N LYS A 168 -8.64 -45.23 -23.33
CA LYS A 168 -8.47 -45.47 -21.89
C LYS A 168 -6.99 -45.44 -21.51
N GLN A 169 -6.13 -46.14 -22.24
CA GLN A 169 -4.70 -46.15 -21.96
C GLN A 169 -4.09 -44.75 -22.10
N LYS A 170 -4.42 -44.02 -23.17
CA LYS A 170 -3.95 -42.64 -23.36
C LYS A 170 -4.41 -41.70 -22.24
N GLY A 171 -5.64 -41.88 -21.76
CA GLY A 171 -6.19 -41.13 -20.62
C GLY A 171 -5.42 -41.40 -19.33
N ILE A 172 -5.12 -42.68 -19.05
CA ILE A 172 -4.27 -43.11 -17.92
C ILE A 172 -2.91 -42.43 -18.02
N ASP A 173 -2.21 -42.59 -19.15
CA ASP A 173 -0.86 -42.04 -19.34
C ASP A 173 -0.83 -40.51 -19.14
N ALA A 174 -1.83 -39.80 -19.68
CA ALA A 174 -1.97 -38.36 -19.53
C ALA A 174 -2.19 -37.94 -18.07
N HIS A 175 -3.11 -38.62 -17.36
CA HIS A 175 -3.42 -38.32 -15.96
C HIS A 175 -2.26 -38.69 -15.03
N THR A 176 -1.56 -39.80 -15.26
CA THR A 176 -0.35 -40.15 -14.51
C THR A 176 0.72 -39.07 -14.66
N ALA A 177 1.01 -38.63 -15.89
CA ALA A 177 1.99 -37.58 -16.14
C ALA A 177 1.58 -36.22 -15.54
N ALA A 178 0.29 -35.88 -15.57
CA ALA A 178 -0.22 -34.67 -14.93
C ALA A 178 -0.11 -34.74 -13.41
N LEU A 179 -0.45 -35.88 -12.81
CA LEU A 179 -0.39 -36.11 -11.37
C LEU A 179 1.04 -35.95 -10.85
N GLU A 180 2.03 -36.51 -11.54
CA GLU A 180 3.45 -36.32 -11.19
C GLU A 180 3.85 -34.84 -11.13
N LYS A 181 3.43 -34.05 -12.13
CA LYS A 181 3.71 -32.61 -12.18
C LYS A 181 3.03 -31.85 -11.05
N VAL A 182 1.75 -32.15 -10.79
CA VAL A 182 0.98 -31.48 -9.74
C VAL A 182 1.53 -31.82 -8.36
N ILE A 183 1.82 -33.09 -8.08
CA ILE A 183 2.45 -33.51 -6.81
C ILE A 183 3.80 -32.81 -6.62
N LYS A 184 4.61 -32.70 -7.68
CA LYS A 184 5.89 -31.98 -7.60
C LYS A 184 5.67 -30.51 -7.28
N ALA A 185 4.76 -29.83 -7.97
CA ALA A 185 4.45 -28.42 -7.72
C ALA A 185 3.86 -28.19 -6.33
N GLU A 186 3.02 -29.10 -5.82
CA GLU A 186 2.50 -29.05 -4.45
C GLU A 186 3.63 -29.14 -3.42
N LYS A 187 4.54 -30.10 -3.57
CA LYS A 187 5.70 -30.25 -2.69
C LYS A 187 6.62 -29.03 -2.72
N GLU A 188 6.89 -28.48 -3.91
CA GLU A 188 7.69 -27.26 -4.06
C GLU A 188 7.03 -26.06 -3.37
N ARG A 189 5.70 -25.93 -3.44
CA ARG A 189 4.95 -24.89 -2.73
C ARG A 189 5.03 -25.06 -1.21
N GLU A 190 4.83 -26.28 -0.71
CA GLU A 190 4.94 -26.58 0.72
C GLU A 190 6.35 -26.31 1.25
N GLU A 191 7.38 -26.71 0.52
CA GLU A 191 8.78 -26.46 0.88
C GLU A 191 9.08 -24.95 0.88
N LEU A 192 8.64 -24.22 -0.14
CA LEU A 192 8.81 -22.77 -0.21
C LEU A 192 8.11 -22.06 0.96
N GLU A 193 6.92 -22.50 1.36
CA GLU A 193 6.22 -21.94 2.52
C GLU A 193 6.98 -22.22 3.83
N ARG A 194 7.51 -23.44 4.00
CA ARG A 194 8.37 -23.78 5.16
C ARG A 194 9.63 -22.92 5.21
N LEU A 195 10.29 -22.72 4.06
CA LEU A 195 11.48 -21.88 3.96
C LEU A 195 11.16 -20.42 4.31
N ARG A 196 10.03 -19.88 3.85
CA ARG A 196 9.57 -18.52 4.19
C ARG A 196 9.33 -18.36 5.68
N LYS A 197 8.61 -19.30 6.33
CA LYS A 197 8.38 -19.28 7.78
C LYS A 197 9.68 -19.36 8.56
N ALA A 198 10.60 -20.25 8.17
CA ALA A 198 11.91 -20.36 8.80
C ALA A 198 12.76 -19.08 8.64
N GLU A 199 12.69 -18.43 7.47
CA GLU A 199 13.39 -17.16 7.23
C GLU A 199 12.80 -16.01 8.05
N GLU A 200 11.47 -15.91 8.14
CA GLU A 200 10.78 -14.94 8.99
C GLU A 200 11.15 -15.11 10.47
N GLU A 201 11.12 -16.35 10.98
CA GLU A 201 11.56 -16.65 12.35
C GLU A 201 13.03 -16.28 12.58
N ARG A 202 13.91 -16.54 11.60
CA ARG A 202 15.32 -16.17 11.70
C ARG A 202 15.49 -14.65 11.77
N LYS A 203 14.76 -13.89 10.95
CA LYS A 203 14.77 -12.42 10.97
C LYS A 203 14.25 -11.87 12.28
N ILE A 204 13.20 -12.46 12.86
CA ILE A 204 12.70 -12.08 14.19
C ILE A 204 13.79 -12.32 15.25
N LYS A 205 14.40 -13.51 15.29
CA LYS A 205 15.48 -13.82 16.24
C LYS A 205 16.69 -12.90 16.07
N GLU A 206 17.10 -12.64 14.84
CA GLU A 206 18.22 -11.73 14.54
C GLU A 206 17.91 -10.30 14.98
N HIS A 207 16.68 -9.83 14.75
CA HIS A 207 16.24 -8.51 15.22
C HIS A 207 16.21 -8.44 16.76
N GLU A 208 15.68 -9.46 17.43
CA GLU A 208 15.69 -9.55 18.90
C GLU A 208 17.11 -9.59 19.48
N GLU A 209 18.02 -10.36 18.86
CA GLU A 209 19.43 -10.39 19.26
C GLU A 209 20.14 -9.06 19.03
N ASN A 210 19.91 -8.41 17.90
CA ASN A 210 20.46 -7.09 17.61
C ASN A 210 19.92 -6.05 18.58
N LEU A 211 18.63 -6.08 18.91
CA LEU A 211 18.03 -5.20 19.91
C LEU A 211 18.64 -5.43 21.30
N LYS A 212 18.89 -6.69 21.69
CA LYS A 212 19.59 -7.02 22.94
C LYS A 212 21.04 -6.51 22.94
N LYS A 213 21.77 -6.68 21.83
CA LYS A 213 23.14 -6.17 21.68
C LYS A 213 23.18 -4.65 21.72
N GLU A 214 22.28 -3.96 21.02
CA GLU A 214 22.15 -2.50 21.03
C GLU A 214 21.80 -1.99 22.42
N ALA A 215 20.86 -2.63 23.13
CA ALA A 215 20.53 -2.28 24.50
C ALA A 215 21.72 -2.46 25.45
N ALA A 216 22.45 -3.57 25.33
CA ALA A 216 23.66 -3.83 26.13
C ALA A 216 24.79 -2.85 25.80
N GLU A 217 25.01 -2.53 24.53
CA GLU A 217 26.02 -1.55 24.11
C GLU A 217 25.65 -0.14 24.55
N LYS A 218 24.38 0.26 24.41
CA LYS A 218 23.89 1.53 24.91
C LYS A 218 24.07 1.64 26.42
N ALA A 219 23.71 0.61 27.18
CA ALA A 219 23.93 0.57 28.62
C ALA A 219 25.42 0.66 28.98
N ARG A 220 26.31 0.01 28.20
CA ARG A 220 27.77 0.11 28.39
C ARG A 220 28.28 1.53 28.10
N ARG A 221 27.85 2.15 27.00
CA ARG A 221 28.22 3.53 26.64
C ARG A 221 27.72 4.54 27.68
N GLU A 222 26.49 4.39 28.15
CA GLU A 222 25.94 5.25 29.22
C GLU A 222 26.70 5.07 30.54
N ALA A 223 27.11 3.84 30.88
CA ALA A 223 27.94 3.59 32.06
C ALA A 223 29.37 4.15 31.91
N GLU A 224 30.00 3.98 30.74
CA GLU A 224 31.31 4.55 30.42
C GLU A 224 31.28 6.09 30.41
N GLU A 225 30.26 6.71 29.83
CA GLU A 225 30.09 8.17 29.83
C GLU A 225 29.85 8.71 31.24
N LYS A 226 29.05 8.01 32.05
CA LYS A 226 28.83 8.38 33.46
C LYS A 226 30.12 8.24 34.27
N ALA A 227 30.87 7.15 34.10
CA ALA A 227 32.15 6.95 34.76
C ALA A 227 33.20 7.99 34.32
N LEU A 228 33.20 8.38 33.04
CA LEU A 228 34.06 9.44 32.53
C LEU A 228 33.68 10.79 33.14
N LYS A 229 32.39 11.15 33.18
CA LYS A 229 31.92 12.39 33.83
C LYS A 229 32.27 12.42 35.32
N GLU A 230 32.08 11.31 36.03
CA GLU A 230 32.45 11.21 37.45
C GLU A 230 33.97 11.35 37.65
N LYS A 231 34.77 10.76 36.76
CA LYS A 231 36.23 10.91 36.77
C LYS A 231 36.68 12.33 36.46
N GLU A 232 36.12 12.97 35.43
CA GLU A 232 36.40 14.37 35.08
C GLU A 232 35.99 15.32 36.21
N GLU A 233 34.85 15.08 36.86
CA GLU A 233 34.41 15.87 38.02
C GLU A 233 35.35 15.68 39.21
N TYR A 234 35.81 14.45 39.45
CA TYR A 234 36.80 14.15 40.49
C TYR A 234 38.14 14.83 40.20
N GLU A 235 38.65 14.74 38.96
CA GLU A 235 39.88 15.41 38.53
C GLU A 235 39.75 16.94 38.56
N ARG A 236 38.56 17.50 38.27
CA ARG A 236 38.29 18.93 38.43
C ARG A 236 38.35 19.34 39.90
N LYS A 237 37.70 18.60 40.80
CA LYS A 237 37.76 18.86 42.25
C LYS A 237 39.19 18.75 42.79
N GLN A 238 39.98 17.79 42.30
CA GLN A 238 41.40 17.66 42.66
C GLN A 238 42.21 18.87 42.19
N ARG A 239 42.04 19.30 40.94
CA ARG A 239 42.70 20.51 40.41
C ARG A 239 42.29 21.77 41.16
N GLU A 240 41.00 21.96 41.42
CA GLU A 240 40.49 23.09 42.21
C GLU A 240 41.08 23.09 43.62
N HIS A 241 41.18 21.92 44.27
CA HIS A 241 41.80 21.79 45.58
C HIS A 241 43.31 22.10 45.55
N GLU A 242 44.04 21.58 44.56
CA GLU A 242 45.46 21.84 44.39
C GLU A 242 45.74 23.32 44.07
N GLU A 243 44.92 23.96 43.22
CA GLU A 243 44.98 25.39 42.94
C GLU A 243 44.69 26.21 44.20
N GLN A 244 43.74 25.78 45.04
CA GLN A 244 43.44 26.44 46.30
C GLN A 244 44.61 26.33 47.29
N ILE A 245 45.28 25.18 47.37
CA ILE A 245 46.50 25.00 48.17
C ILE A 245 47.61 25.91 47.63
N LYS A 246 47.90 25.90 46.32
CA LYS A 246 48.91 26.77 45.72
C LYS A 246 48.62 28.26 45.94
N ARG A 247 47.34 28.66 45.91
CA ARG A 247 46.93 30.03 46.18
C ARG A 247 47.18 30.41 47.65
N GLN A 248 46.86 29.52 48.60
CA GLN A 248 47.17 29.72 50.02
C GLN A 248 48.67 29.77 50.30
N GLU A 249 49.47 28.90 49.65
CA GLU A 249 50.94 28.94 49.77
C GLU A 249 51.52 30.24 49.22
N LYS A 250 51.06 30.68 48.05
CA LYS A 250 51.49 31.95 47.46
C LYS A 250 51.11 33.15 48.33
N GLU A 251 49.92 33.14 48.92
CA GLU A 251 49.44 34.19 49.81
C GLU A 251 50.22 34.21 51.15
N ARG A 252 50.57 33.03 51.70
CA ARG A 252 51.48 32.93 52.86
C ARG A 252 52.88 33.43 52.53
N ALA A 253 53.43 33.06 51.38
CA ALA A 253 54.76 33.50 50.94
C ALA A 253 54.81 35.02 50.68
N GLU A 254 53.74 35.61 50.12
CA GLU A 254 53.62 37.07 49.97
C GLU A 254 53.43 37.79 51.32
N ALA A 255 52.70 37.19 52.26
CA ALA A 255 52.57 37.71 53.62
C ALA A 255 53.89 37.66 54.40
N GLU A 256 54.66 36.57 54.25
CA GLU A 256 56.00 36.43 54.85
C GLU A 256 56.98 37.45 54.28
N LYS A 257 57.00 37.63 52.96
CA LYS A 257 57.81 38.69 52.32
C LYS A 257 57.40 40.10 52.78
N ARG A 258 56.10 40.37 52.95
CA ARG A 258 55.64 41.66 53.51
C ARG A 258 56.06 41.84 54.97
N ALA A 259 56.02 40.77 55.77
CA ALA A 259 56.46 40.81 57.16
C ALA A 259 57.97 41.03 57.28
N GLU A 260 58.77 40.40 56.41
CA GLU A 260 60.22 40.60 56.33
C GLU A 260 60.58 42.01 55.88
N GLN A 261 59.92 42.53 54.84
CA GLN A 261 60.10 43.90 54.37
C GLN A 261 59.74 44.93 55.45
N ALA A 262 58.62 44.72 56.16
CA ALA A 262 58.23 45.58 57.28
C ALA A 262 59.23 45.55 58.44
N ARG A 263 59.90 44.41 58.67
CA ARG A 263 60.96 44.27 59.68
C ARG A 263 62.22 45.04 59.29
N LEU A 264 62.61 44.97 58.02
CA LEU A 264 63.75 45.72 57.49
C LEU A 264 63.49 47.24 57.53
N ASP A 265 62.29 47.68 57.14
CA ASP A 265 61.89 49.09 57.21
C ASP A 265 61.86 49.63 58.65
N ALA A 266 61.52 48.78 59.64
CA ALA A 266 61.56 49.15 61.06
C ALA A 266 63.00 49.32 61.57
N ILE A 267 63.93 48.46 61.14
CA ILE A 267 65.36 48.55 61.47
C ILE A 267 65.99 49.80 60.83
N GLU A 268 65.60 50.13 59.60
CA GLU A 268 66.03 51.35 58.89
C GLU A 268 65.54 52.62 59.60
N LYS A 269 64.26 52.64 60.04
CA LYS A 269 63.69 53.73 60.85
C LYS A 269 64.39 53.91 62.19
N GLU A 270 64.73 52.82 62.88
CA GLU A 270 65.43 52.89 64.17
C GLU A 270 66.86 53.46 64.01
N LYS A 271 67.56 53.10 62.92
CA LYS A 271 68.86 53.70 62.57
C LYS A 271 68.74 55.19 62.24
N GLN A 272 67.71 55.61 61.49
CA GLN A 272 67.50 57.02 61.18
C GLN A 272 67.15 57.87 62.42
N LEU A 273 66.36 57.33 63.35
CA LEU A 273 66.04 58.01 64.61
C LEU A 273 67.27 58.16 65.52
N LYS A 274 68.16 57.16 65.57
CA LYS A 274 69.44 57.28 66.30
C LYS A 274 70.37 58.31 65.67
N LEU A 275 70.44 58.37 64.34
CA LEU A 275 71.25 59.36 63.61
C LEU A 275 70.69 60.79 63.74
N GLN A 276 69.36 60.96 63.81
CA GLN A 276 68.72 62.25 64.10
C GLN A 276 68.97 62.72 65.54
N ALA A 277 68.88 61.82 66.53
CA ALA A 277 69.16 62.16 67.93
C ALA A 277 70.65 62.54 68.18
N GLU A 278 71.57 62.02 67.37
CA GLU A 278 73.00 62.38 67.43
C GLU A 278 73.29 63.74 66.75
N ARG A 279 72.60 64.05 65.65
CA ARG A 279 72.65 65.37 64.99
C ARG A 279 72.05 66.48 65.84
N GLU A 280 70.91 66.24 66.51
CA GLU A 280 70.29 67.22 67.40
C GLU A 280 71.14 67.52 68.65
N LYS A 281 71.90 66.55 69.16
CA LYS A 281 72.87 66.76 70.24
C LYS A 281 74.09 67.58 69.81
N GLN A 282 74.55 67.45 68.56
CA GLN A 282 75.67 68.23 68.03
C GLN A 282 75.27 69.67 67.69
N GLU A 283 74.06 69.90 67.16
CA GLU A 283 73.53 71.25 66.90
C GLU A 283 73.27 72.05 68.19
N ALA A 284 72.85 71.40 69.28
CA ALA A 284 72.65 72.07 70.57
C ALA A 284 73.97 72.59 71.20
N ILE A 285 75.09 71.90 70.98
CA ILE A 285 76.41 72.28 71.52
C ILE A 285 77.04 73.43 70.69
N GLU A 286 76.77 73.49 69.38
CA GLU A 286 77.24 74.59 68.52
C GLU A 286 76.39 75.86 68.65
N ALA A 287 75.10 75.75 68.95
CA ALA A 287 74.21 76.90 69.16
C ALA A 287 74.53 77.68 70.47
N GLU A 288 74.97 77.00 71.54
CA GLU A 288 75.35 77.61 72.82
C GLU A 288 76.66 78.44 72.69
N LYS A 289 77.66 77.93 71.98
CA LYS A 289 78.94 78.63 71.74
C LYS A 289 78.79 79.86 70.84
N ARG A 290 77.83 79.85 69.91
CA ARG A 290 77.58 80.98 68.99
C ARG A 290 76.87 82.15 69.67
N ARG A 291 76.08 81.91 70.73
CA ARG A 291 75.47 82.99 71.54
C ARG A 291 76.48 83.70 72.45
N GLN A 292 77.42 82.99 73.07
CA GLN A 292 78.43 83.60 73.94
C GLN A 292 79.43 84.48 73.16
N ALA A 293 79.81 84.09 71.93
CA ALA A 293 80.71 84.88 71.09
C ALA A 293 80.07 86.19 70.57
N GLN A 294 78.76 86.21 70.32
CA GLN A 294 78.06 87.40 69.79
C GLN A 294 77.75 88.46 70.87
N GLU A 295 77.71 88.07 72.15
CA GLU A 295 77.41 88.98 73.26
C GLU A 295 78.66 89.75 73.77
N GLU A 296 79.85 89.15 73.66
CA GLU A 296 81.13 89.82 73.96
C GLU A 296 81.56 90.81 72.87
N GLU A 297 81.30 90.53 71.59
CA GLU A 297 81.68 91.43 70.49
C GLU A 297 80.84 92.73 70.48
N LYS A 298 79.57 92.65 70.89
CA LYS A 298 78.67 93.83 71.02
C LYS A 298 79.10 94.79 72.12
N LYS A 299 79.60 94.29 73.26
CA LYS A 299 80.08 95.13 74.39
C LYS A 299 81.42 95.82 74.13
N ARG A 300 82.23 95.32 73.19
CA ARG A 300 83.54 95.90 72.85
C ARG A 300 83.44 97.07 71.87
N LYS A 301 82.58 96.97 70.85
CA LYS A 301 82.39 98.04 69.84
C LYS A 301 81.69 99.28 70.39
N GLU A 302 80.79 99.14 71.37
CA GLU A 302 80.06 100.28 71.95
C GLU A 302 80.92 101.17 72.89
N LYS A 303 82.07 100.64 73.37
CA LYS A 303 82.99 101.34 74.29
C LYS A 303 84.08 102.14 73.56
N GLU A 304 84.42 101.77 72.33
CA GLU A 304 85.45 102.43 71.51
C GLU A 304 84.92 103.70 70.80
N GLU A 305 83.66 103.72 70.35
CA GLU A 305 83.07 104.86 69.64
C GLU A 305 82.83 106.10 70.55
N ARG A 306 82.63 105.89 71.85
CA ARG A 306 82.43 107.00 72.82
C ARG A 306 83.73 107.76 73.16
N GLN A 307 84.91 107.16 72.99
CA GLN A 307 86.19 107.81 73.35
C GLN A 307 86.81 108.63 72.21
N ALA A 308 86.49 108.33 70.95
CA ALA A 308 87.00 109.06 69.80
C ALA A 308 86.38 110.47 69.65
N ASN A 309 85.07 110.60 69.93
CA ASN A 309 84.33 111.85 69.74
C ASN A 309 84.74 112.96 70.74
N VAL A 310 85.15 112.59 71.96
CA VAL A 310 85.59 113.55 72.99
C VAL A 310 86.92 114.23 72.63
N LYS A 311 87.85 113.50 72.01
CA LYS A 311 89.18 114.05 71.64
C LYS A 311 89.08 115.06 70.50
N HIS A 312 88.18 114.83 69.53
CA HIS A 312 88.00 115.71 68.38
C HIS A 312 87.45 117.08 68.78
N ARG A 313 86.41 117.10 69.63
CA ARG A 313 85.79 118.34 70.13
C ARG A 313 86.76 119.21 70.95
N LYS A 314 87.62 118.58 71.75
CA LYS A 314 88.61 119.29 72.57
C LYS A 314 89.67 120.01 71.72
N LYS A 315 90.05 119.45 70.56
CA LYS A 315 91.05 120.06 69.68
C LYS A 315 90.53 121.36 69.05
N ILE A 316 89.33 121.34 68.49
CA ILE A 316 88.74 122.47 67.76
C ILE A 316 88.45 123.65 68.70
N ASN A 317 87.96 123.40 69.92
CA ASN A 317 87.74 124.46 70.91
C ASN A 317 89.02 125.16 71.35
N ASN A 318 90.14 124.42 71.44
CA ASN A 318 91.42 125.04 71.79
C ASN A 318 92.00 125.88 70.65
N GLU A 319 91.75 125.52 69.40
CA GLU A 319 92.15 126.34 68.23
C GLU A 319 91.34 127.63 68.15
N ALA A 320 90.01 127.55 68.35
CA ALA A 320 89.16 128.73 68.44
C ALA A 320 89.59 129.67 69.58
N LEU A 321 90.05 129.11 70.71
CA LEU A 321 90.49 129.91 71.87
C LEU A 321 91.74 130.73 71.54
N LYS A 322 92.71 130.13 70.83
CA LYS A 322 93.92 130.83 70.38
C LYS A 322 93.62 132.00 69.46
N CYS A 323 92.58 131.90 68.62
CA CYS A 323 92.17 133.00 67.75
C CYS A 323 91.55 134.15 68.55
N LEU A 324 90.72 133.86 69.55
CA LEU A 324 90.11 134.89 70.41
C LEU A 324 91.14 135.66 71.23
N MET A 325 92.22 135.01 71.67
CA MET A 325 93.30 135.65 72.46
C MET A 325 94.16 136.65 71.66
N LYS A 326 93.99 136.76 70.34
CA LYS A 326 94.71 137.75 69.51
C LYS A 326 93.99 139.09 69.41
N ILE A 327 92.79 139.21 69.95
CA ILE A 327 92.02 140.45 69.93
C ILE A 327 92.41 141.26 71.17
N ASP A 328 92.92 142.48 70.96
CA ASP A 328 93.29 143.38 72.06
C ASP A 328 92.09 143.62 72.99
N GLY A 329 92.28 143.35 74.28
CA GLY A 329 91.24 143.43 75.31
C GLY A 329 90.57 142.11 75.71
N VAL A 330 90.87 140.98 75.04
CA VAL A 330 90.31 139.65 75.41
C VAL A 330 91.32 138.81 76.20
N SER A 331 91.01 138.54 77.46
CA SER A 331 91.79 137.62 78.31
C SER A 331 91.43 136.15 78.05
N GLU A 332 92.33 135.22 78.38
CA GLU A 332 92.10 133.78 78.18
C GLU A 332 90.83 133.27 78.89
N SER A 333 90.54 133.79 80.09
CA SER A 333 89.33 133.40 80.83
C SER A 333 88.06 133.83 80.11
N LEU A 334 88.04 135.05 79.56
CA LEU A 334 86.89 135.56 78.80
C LEU A 334 86.73 134.81 77.47
N GLY A 335 87.84 134.52 76.77
CA GLY A 335 87.84 133.72 75.54
C GLY A 335 87.26 132.30 75.72
N LYS A 336 87.56 131.64 76.85
CA LYS A 336 86.97 130.32 77.18
C LYS A 336 85.47 130.42 77.41
N GLN A 337 85.00 131.45 78.13
CA GLN A 337 83.57 131.67 78.37
C GLN A 337 82.81 131.92 77.07
N ILE A 338 83.39 132.67 76.13
CA ILE A 338 82.78 132.90 74.81
C ILE A 338 82.65 131.57 74.04
N ILE A 339 83.72 130.75 73.98
CA ILE A 339 83.68 129.45 73.28
C ILE A 339 82.68 128.49 73.92
N GLU A 340 82.57 128.49 75.24
CA GLU A 340 81.59 127.67 75.95
C GLU A 340 80.15 128.12 75.64
N ALA A 341 79.88 129.42 75.65
CA ALA A 341 78.57 129.97 75.30
C ALA A 341 78.19 129.67 73.83
N VAL A 342 79.14 129.77 72.89
CA VAL A 342 78.89 129.37 71.49
C VAL A 342 78.67 127.87 71.35
N ALA A 343 79.45 127.02 72.05
CA ALA A 343 79.27 125.57 72.02
C ALA A 343 77.91 125.11 72.60
N LYS A 344 77.37 125.85 73.58
CA LYS A 344 76.03 125.63 74.15
C LYS A 344 74.90 126.27 73.33
N ASN A 345 75.19 126.90 72.19
CA ASN A 345 74.24 127.70 71.37
C ASN A 345 73.57 128.85 72.15
N GLU A 346 74.22 129.38 73.20
CA GLU A 346 73.69 130.50 74.00
C GLU A 346 73.92 131.86 73.33
N ILE A 347 74.80 131.92 72.32
CA ILE A 347 75.01 133.09 71.46
C ILE A 347 74.32 132.84 70.11
N SER A 348 73.20 133.52 69.89
CA SER A 348 72.40 133.38 68.67
C SER A 348 73.20 133.75 67.42
N ASN A 349 73.01 132.96 66.34
CA ASN A 349 73.61 133.12 65.00
C ASN A 349 75.12 132.84 64.87
N VAL A 350 75.77 132.24 65.87
CA VAL A 350 77.17 131.77 65.80
C VAL A 350 77.27 130.32 66.29
N LYS A 351 78.01 129.45 65.60
CA LYS A 351 78.22 128.03 65.98
C LYS A 351 79.67 127.61 65.78
N ILE A 352 80.18 126.72 66.65
CA ILE A 352 81.46 126.04 66.44
C ILE A 352 81.21 124.76 65.65
N GLN A 353 81.89 124.61 64.52
CA GLN A 353 81.81 123.42 63.68
C GLN A 353 82.88 122.43 64.14
N TYR A 354 82.44 121.28 64.69
CA TYR A 354 83.30 120.24 65.27
C TYR A 354 83.63 119.11 64.30
#